data_AF-A0A1H5PSR2-F1
#
_entry.id   AF-A0A1H5PSR2-F1
#
_cell.length_a   1.000
_cell.length_b   1.000
_cell.length_c   1.000
_cell.angle_alpha   90.00
_cell.angle_beta   90.00
_cell.angle_gamma   90.00
#
_symmetry.space_group_name_H-M   'P 1'
#
loop_
_entity.id
_entity.type
_entity.pdbx_description
1 polymer ?
#
loop_
_entity_poly.entity_id
_entity_poly.type
_entity_poly.pdbx_seq_one_letter_code
_entity_poly.pdbx_strand_id
1 'polypeptide(L)'
;MRRRTFLAGVAGLGVGAALAPSAHADPQSKPNGPWLQPDQTVQKAALTANSDLGPKLASIAARSKGRMAVEVAGHSAGGWPIHLARFGEPTPGKLPVLIQTQIHGGEPLGTEVVLHLMQTLATSSHPAVRAVLERLTIWFIPRLNMDGADFRDATGHLVQRRQNTQLWTPQEWGLAAAASPPWYLPRSLLQPGRVSGYDINRDFHPDLTFRLKPGDEALLPGASELPGFFVTPEARTSAAVFQRLRPAVFIDHHHRGSNVESETDNTLTTLQVIGLVTEGTPEFPLDPAVRDLSFRINVLVWDTLRSLGQSPFGGITRYPDVELPGTALGSYALNGAGIMLYETRSVAQKSMGMLIKQSLTGMGATIEALAGGSIDAVDPARYFDIPPAGPSIGNPRDDL
;
A
#
# COMPACT_ATOMS: atom_id res chain seq x y z
N MET A 1 -7.75 38.71 0.62
CA MET A 1 -7.41 37.62 1.56
C MET A 1 -6.14 36.94 1.06
N ARG A 2 -5.00 37.17 1.73
CA ARG A 2 -3.68 36.74 1.26
C ARG A 2 -3.29 35.41 1.91
N ARG A 3 -3.07 34.39 1.09
CA ARG A 3 -2.43 33.11 1.47
C ARG A 3 -0.99 33.41 1.87
N ARG A 4 -0.59 33.00 3.08
CA ARG A 4 0.80 33.01 3.54
C ARG A 4 1.35 31.59 3.43
N THR A 5 2.06 31.34 2.34
CA THR A 5 3.08 30.28 2.24
C THR A 5 4.26 30.66 3.12
N PHE A 6 4.83 29.71 3.86
CA PHE A 6 6.01 29.94 4.69
C PHE A 6 7.17 29.10 4.18
N LEU A 7 8.17 29.77 3.62
CA LEU A 7 9.52 29.25 3.40
C LEU A 7 10.50 30.43 3.44
N ALA A 8 11.63 30.17 4.09
CA ALA A 8 12.89 30.92 4.13
C ALA A 8 13.16 31.84 5.34
N GLY A 9 14.29 31.54 5.99
CA GLY A 9 15.10 32.44 6.80
C GLY A 9 16.55 31.92 6.79
N VAL A 10 17.44 32.64 6.09
CA VAL A 10 18.87 32.38 5.87
C VAL A 10 19.71 33.41 6.63
N ALA A 11 20.86 33.00 7.15
CA ALA A 11 22.09 33.81 7.26
C ALA A 11 23.27 32.82 7.27
N GLY A 12 24.35 32.91 6.50
CA GLY A 12 24.93 34.02 5.75
C GLY A 12 26.33 34.31 6.30
N LEU A 13 27.37 33.61 5.81
CA LEU A 13 28.78 34.00 5.94
C LEU A 13 29.51 33.53 4.67
N GLY A 14 30.04 34.50 3.92
CA GLY A 14 30.67 34.28 2.63
C GLY A 14 32.14 33.90 2.73
N VAL A 15 32.60 33.13 1.75
CA VAL A 15 34.00 33.03 1.31
C VAL A 15 33.96 32.81 -0.20
N GLY A 16 34.74 33.60 -0.95
CA GLY A 16 34.88 33.45 -2.39
C GLY A 16 35.58 32.15 -2.77
N ALA A 17 35.09 31.48 -3.80
CA ALA A 17 35.80 30.39 -4.46
C ALA A 17 35.51 30.44 -5.96
N ALA A 18 36.57 30.22 -6.73
CA ALA A 18 36.63 30.32 -8.18
C ALA A 18 35.51 29.55 -8.90
N LEU A 19 34.99 30.13 -9.97
CA LEU A 19 34.08 29.48 -10.92
C LEU A 19 34.85 28.40 -11.70
N ALA A 20 34.86 27.18 -11.17
CA ALA A 20 35.11 26.01 -12.00
C ALA A 20 33.87 25.78 -12.90
N PRO A 21 34.02 25.46 -14.18
CA PRO A 21 32.90 25.04 -15.00
C PRO A 21 32.28 23.80 -14.34
N SER A 22 31.02 23.91 -13.94
CA SER A 22 30.21 22.78 -13.52
C SER A 22 30.10 21.82 -14.71
N ALA A 23 30.92 20.77 -14.69
CA ALA A 23 30.74 19.63 -15.56
C ALA A 23 29.37 19.02 -15.24
N HIS A 24 28.37 19.33 -16.06
CA HIS A 24 27.13 18.55 -16.08
C HIS A 24 27.49 17.18 -16.64
N ALA A 25 27.60 16.19 -15.75
CA ALA A 25 27.67 14.80 -16.18
C ALA A 25 26.42 14.50 -16.99
N ASP A 26 26.61 13.99 -18.21
CA ASP A 26 25.51 13.45 -19.00
C ASP A 26 24.75 12.39 -18.19
N PRO A 27 23.42 12.30 -18.36
CA PRO A 27 22.61 11.35 -17.64
C PRO A 27 23.14 9.91 -17.81
N GLN A 28 23.47 9.25 -16.69
CA GLN A 28 24.04 7.90 -16.69
C GLN A 28 23.10 6.83 -17.29
N SER A 29 21.80 7.13 -17.44
CA SER A 29 20.83 6.31 -18.17
C SER A 29 19.62 7.15 -18.60
N LYS A 30 18.94 6.77 -19.68
CA LYS A 30 17.60 7.26 -20.00
C LYS A 30 16.63 6.07 -19.96
N PRO A 31 15.62 6.07 -19.06
CA PRO A 31 15.29 7.15 -18.13
C PRO A 31 16.24 7.27 -16.94
N ASN A 32 16.27 8.46 -16.34
CA ASN A 32 17.16 8.83 -15.24
C ASN A 32 16.63 8.32 -13.89
N GLY A 33 17.49 7.68 -13.09
CA GLY A 33 17.21 7.32 -11.70
C GLY A 33 18.11 6.21 -11.19
N PRO A 34 18.29 6.04 -9.87
CA PRO A 34 18.97 4.86 -9.34
C PRO A 34 18.11 3.61 -9.59
N TRP A 35 18.77 2.57 -10.13
CA TRP A 35 18.22 1.25 -10.42
C TRP A 35 18.66 0.24 -9.37
N LEU A 36 17.80 -0.72 -9.03
CA LEU A 36 18.21 -1.91 -8.27
C LEU A 36 19.21 -2.68 -9.13
N GLN A 37 20.44 -2.88 -8.67
CA GLN A 37 21.39 -3.77 -9.36
C GLN A 37 21.12 -5.23 -8.93
N PRO A 38 21.35 -6.23 -9.80
CA PRO A 38 21.10 -7.65 -9.51
C PRO A 38 21.77 -8.17 -8.23
N ASP A 39 22.92 -7.60 -7.85
CA ASP A 39 23.74 -7.95 -6.69
C ASP A 39 23.64 -6.92 -5.54
N GLN A 40 22.86 -5.86 -5.71
CA GLN A 40 22.76 -4.81 -4.72
C GLN A 40 21.98 -5.30 -3.51
N THR A 41 22.72 -5.64 -2.46
CA THR A 41 22.18 -5.74 -1.10
C THR A 41 21.77 -4.34 -0.69
N VAL A 42 20.49 -4.01 -0.83
CA VAL A 42 19.92 -2.81 -0.20
C VAL A 42 20.22 -2.94 1.28
N GLN A 43 20.99 -2.02 1.88
CA GLN A 43 21.15 -2.02 3.32
C GLN A 43 19.82 -1.61 3.95
N LYS A 44 18.97 -2.62 4.21
CA LYS A 44 17.65 -2.51 4.84
C LYS A 44 17.72 -2.12 6.32
N ALA A 45 18.89 -1.73 6.82
CA ALA A 45 19.10 -1.21 8.18
C ALA A 45 18.25 0.04 8.49
N ALA A 46 17.68 0.70 7.47
CA ALA A 46 16.74 1.82 7.64
C ALA A 46 15.25 1.40 7.67
N LEU A 47 14.92 0.12 7.39
CA LEU A 47 13.55 -0.39 7.42
C LEU A 47 13.27 -1.10 8.74
N THR A 48 12.01 -1.07 9.18
CA THR A 48 11.57 -1.72 10.41
C THR A 48 11.53 -3.24 10.25
N ALA A 49 12.37 -3.96 10.98
CA ALA A 49 12.33 -5.42 11.03
C ALA A 49 11.02 -5.93 11.68
N ASN A 50 10.63 -7.18 11.42
CA ASN A 50 9.46 -7.78 12.07
C ASN A 50 9.56 -7.73 13.60
N SER A 51 10.73 -8.03 14.16
CA SER A 51 11.02 -7.98 15.59
C SER A 51 10.82 -6.59 16.21
N ASP A 52 10.99 -5.54 15.41
CA ASP A 52 11.00 -4.16 15.91
C ASP A 52 9.64 -3.48 15.75
N LEU A 53 8.75 -4.01 14.90
CA LEU A 53 7.47 -3.38 14.58
C LEU A 53 6.58 -3.23 15.82
N GLY A 54 6.33 -4.32 16.54
CA GLY A 54 5.56 -4.30 17.79
C GLY A 54 6.13 -3.33 18.84
N PRO A 55 7.42 -3.43 19.20
CA PRO A 55 8.07 -2.48 20.09
C PRO A 55 7.95 -1.01 19.66
N LYS A 56 8.11 -0.69 18.37
CA LYS A 56 7.94 0.67 17.85
C LYS A 56 6.49 1.16 18.02
N LEU A 57 5.49 0.34 17.68
CA LEU A 57 4.09 0.69 17.84
C LEU A 57 3.72 0.93 19.32
N ALA A 58 4.18 0.06 20.22
CA ALA A 58 3.99 0.23 21.66
C ALA A 58 4.62 1.54 22.17
N SER A 59 5.82 1.86 21.67
CA SER A 59 6.52 3.11 21.98
C SER A 59 5.74 4.35 21.54
N ILE A 60 5.13 4.34 20.35
CA ILE A 60 4.28 5.43 19.86
C ILE A 60 3.01 5.55 20.72
N ALA A 61 2.35 4.43 20.99
CA ALA A 61 1.14 4.37 21.81
C ALA A 61 1.35 4.95 23.21
N ALA A 62 2.47 4.60 23.87
CA ALA A 62 2.83 5.12 25.19
C ALA A 62 2.99 6.66 25.21
N ARG A 63 3.48 7.25 24.11
CA ARG A 63 3.61 8.72 23.97
C ARG A 63 2.34 9.43 23.52
N SER A 64 1.31 8.69 23.10
CA SER A 64 0.10 9.22 22.47
C SER A 64 -0.88 9.89 23.44
N LYS A 65 -0.66 9.75 24.76
CA LYS A 65 -1.58 10.21 25.81
C LYS A 65 -3.02 9.68 25.60
N GLY A 66 -3.13 8.41 25.22
CA GLY A 66 -4.42 7.73 25.00
C GLY A 66 -5.04 7.91 23.60
N ARG A 67 -4.37 8.64 22.68
CA ARG A 67 -4.86 8.81 21.30
C ARG A 67 -4.74 7.55 20.45
N MET A 68 -3.75 6.71 20.75
CA MET A 68 -3.45 5.51 19.98
C MET A 68 -3.51 4.27 20.87
N ALA A 69 -4.28 3.28 20.46
CA ALA A 69 -4.25 1.92 21.00
C ALA A 69 -3.56 0.98 20.00
N VAL A 70 -2.93 -0.07 20.49
CA VAL A 70 -2.29 -1.11 19.67
C VAL A 70 -2.72 -2.47 20.19
N GLU A 71 -3.08 -3.36 19.29
CA GLU A 71 -3.39 -4.76 19.60
C GLU A 71 -2.82 -5.71 18.54
N VAL A 72 -2.85 -7.00 18.83
CA VAL A 72 -2.62 -8.06 17.85
C VAL A 72 -3.97 -8.46 17.29
N ALA A 73 -4.21 -8.18 16.00
CA ALA A 73 -5.47 -8.48 15.32
C ALA A 73 -5.54 -9.94 14.83
N GLY A 74 -4.39 -10.56 14.64
CA GLY A 74 -4.26 -11.93 14.17
C GLY A 74 -2.79 -12.36 14.13
N HIS A 75 -2.52 -13.51 13.54
CA HIS A 75 -1.16 -14.00 13.32
C HIS A 75 -1.00 -14.40 11.86
N SER A 76 0.20 -14.21 11.31
CA SER A 76 0.55 -14.74 9.99
C SER A 76 0.60 -16.26 10.00
N ALA A 77 0.72 -16.88 8.84
CA ALA A 77 0.85 -18.34 8.75
C ALA A 77 2.09 -18.86 9.48
N GLY A 78 3.20 -18.10 9.47
CA GLY A 78 4.41 -18.37 10.24
C GLY A 78 4.33 -18.01 11.73
N GLY A 79 3.21 -17.47 12.21
CA GLY A 79 2.97 -17.17 13.62
C GLY A 79 3.45 -15.78 14.07
N TRP A 80 3.85 -14.89 13.17
CA TRP A 80 4.16 -13.50 13.54
C TRP A 80 2.87 -12.75 13.91
N PRO A 81 2.89 -11.90 14.95
CA PRO A 81 1.74 -11.07 15.29
C PRO A 81 1.46 -10.05 14.17
N ILE A 82 0.22 -10.02 13.70
CA ILE A 82 -0.28 -8.96 12.81
C ILE A 82 -0.86 -7.86 13.69
N HIS A 83 -0.21 -6.70 13.68
CA HIS A 83 -0.57 -5.58 14.54
C HIS A 83 -1.67 -4.70 13.94
N LEU A 84 -2.50 -4.15 14.81
CA LEU A 84 -3.48 -3.13 14.47
C LEU A 84 -3.31 -1.93 15.40
N ALA A 85 -3.04 -0.77 14.80
CA ALA A 85 -2.97 0.51 15.48
C ALA A 85 -4.26 1.30 15.27
N ARG A 86 -4.84 1.85 16.33
CA ARG A 86 -6.18 2.46 16.31
C ARG A 86 -6.16 3.86 16.90
N PHE A 87 -6.65 4.83 16.13
CA PHE A 87 -6.93 6.19 16.58
C PHE A 87 -8.44 6.38 16.68
N GLY A 88 -8.95 6.27 17.90
CA GLY A 88 -10.39 6.28 18.19
C GLY A 88 -11.09 4.95 17.91
N GLU A 89 -12.35 4.89 18.31
CA GLU A 89 -13.28 3.78 18.05
C GLU A 89 -14.34 4.20 17.02
N PRO A 90 -15.00 3.25 16.34
CA PRO A 90 -16.12 3.55 15.45
C PRO A 90 -17.29 4.12 16.27
N THR A 91 -17.54 5.41 16.15
CA THR A 91 -18.64 6.11 16.84
C THR A 91 -19.44 6.95 15.84
N PRO A 92 -20.76 7.10 16.01
CA PRO A 92 -21.57 7.96 15.15
C PRO A 92 -20.96 9.36 14.97
N GLY A 93 -20.95 9.87 13.73
CA GLY A 93 -20.41 11.18 13.40
C GLY A 93 -18.91 11.22 13.11
N LYS A 94 -18.17 10.12 13.31
CA LYS A 94 -16.79 9.98 12.83
C LYS A 94 -16.71 9.11 11.59
N LEU A 95 -15.95 9.55 10.59
CA LEU A 95 -15.72 8.77 9.37
C LEU A 95 -14.62 7.71 9.63
N PRO A 96 -14.92 6.41 9.47
CA PRO A 96 -13.94 5.35 9.66
C PRO A 96 -13.04 5.18 8.42
N VAL A 97 -11.73 5.14 8.64
CA VAL A 97 -10.70 4.98 7.60
C VAL A 97 -9.78 3.83 7.97
N LEU A 98 -9.57 2.91 7.03
CA LEU A 98 -8.62 1.80 7.17
C LEU A 98 -7.45 2.01 6.22
N ILE A 99 -6.23 1.93 6.75
CA ILE A 99 -5.01 1.98 5.96
C ILE A 99 -4.24 0.68 6.17
N GLN A 100 -4.00 -0.06 5.11
CA GLN A 100 -3.25 -1.30 5.10
C GLN A 100 -1.97 -1.14 4.27
N THR A 101 -0.92 -1.82 4.68
CA THR A 101 0.34 -1.83 3.94
C THR A 101 0.98 -3.21 3.92
N GLN A 102 1.83 -3.43 2.93
CA GLN A 102 2.71 -4.60 2.85
C GLN A 102 1.95 -5.94 2.90
N ILE A 103 0.83 -6.03 2.17
CA ILE A 103 0.17 -7.30 1.83
C ILE A 103 1.07 -8.21 0.97
N HIS A 104 1.99 -7.60 0.22
CA HIS A 104 3.14 -8.30 -0.34
C HIS A 104 4.37 -7.96 0.51
N GLY A 105 5.04 -8.99 1.05
CA GLY A 105 6.13 -8.81 2.00
C GLY A 105 7.35 -8.05 1.45
N GLY A 106 7.59 -8.12 0.14
CA GLY A 106 8.65 -7.41 -0.57
C GLY A 106 8.45 -5.91 -0.73
N GLU A 107 7.36 -5.33 -0.20
CA GLU A 107 6.92 -3.96 -0.48
C GLU A 107 6.95 -3.07 0.79
N PRO A 108 8.12 -2.78 1.39
CA PRO A 108 8.21 -2.29 2.75
C PRO A 108 7.91 -0.79 2.97
N LEU A 109 7.85 0.06 1.94
CA LEU A 109 7.84 1.51 2.16
C LEU A 109 6.54 2.00 2.80
N GLY A 110 5.40 1.37 2.48
CA GLY A 110 4.11 1.70 3.09
C GLY A 110 4.16 1.64 4.62
N THR A 111 4.80 0.61 5.16
CA THR A 111 4.98 0.42 6.61
C THR A 111 5.70 1.61 7.26
N GLU A 112 6.76 2.12 6.64
CA GLU A 112 7.48 3.29 7.16
C GLU A 112 6.64 4.56 7.06
N VAL A 113 5.88 4.72 5.97
CA VAL A 113 4.95 5.85 5.77
C VAL A 113 3.92 5.90 6.89
N VAL A 114 3.27 4.77 7.19
CA VAL A 114 2.22 4.75 8.22
C VAL A 114 2.80 4.89 9.63
N LEU A 115 4.03 4.41 9.90
CA LEU A 115 4.70 4.69 11.18
C LEU A 115 4.93 6.20 11.39
N HIS A 116 5.30 6.94 10.34
CA HIS A 116 5.41 8.41 10.40
C HIS A 116 4.07 9.10 10.63
N LEU A 117 3.01 8.65 9.94
CA LEU A 117 1.65 9.17 10.15
C LEU A 117 1.17 8.92 11.59
N MET A 118 1.31 7.69 12.10
CA MET A 118 0.93 7.34 13.46
C MET A 118 1.68 8.17 14.48
N GLN A 119 3.00 8.35 14.31
CA GLN A 119 3.79 9.21 15.21
C GLN A 119 3.27 10.66 15.19
N THR A 120 2.92 11.20 14.03
CA THR A 120 2.36 12.56 13.90
C THR A 120 1.00 12.68 14.59
N LEU A 121 0.07 11.76 14.32
CA LEU A 121 -1.25 11.73 14.93
C LEU A 121 -1.17 11.56 16.47
N ALA A 122 -0.24 10.71 16.92
CA ALA A 122 -0.05 10.43 18.34
C ALA A 122 0.46 11.64 19.12
N THR A 123 1.43 12.40 18.59
CA THR A 123 2.16 13.38 19.41
C THR A 123 1.95 14.85 19.02
N SER A 124 1.43 15.14 17.82
CA SER A 124 1.27 16.53 17.38
C SER A 124 0.11 17.24 18.09
N SER A 125 0.34 18.49 18.51
CA SER A 125 -0.69 19.40 19.03
C SER A 125 -1.28 20.33 17.97
N HIS A 126 -0.85 20.19 16.71
CA HIS A 126 -1.28 21.05 15.61
C HIS A 126 -2.81 21.03 15.45
N PRO A 127 -3.49 22.18 15.22
CA PRO A 127 -4.95 22.24 15.09
C PRO A 127 -5.51 21.29 14.03
N ALA A 128 -4.84 21.15 12.88
CA ALA A 128 -5.27 20.23 11.82
C ALA A 128 -5.27 18.76 12.30
N VAL A 129 -4.27 18.33 13.07
CA VAL A 129 -4.22 16.96 13.62
C VAL A 129 -5.34 16.73 14.63
N ARG A 130 -5.68 17.73 15.46
CA ARG A 130 -6.83 17.63 16.36
C ARG A 130 -8.14 17.52 15.60
N ALA A 131 -8.34 18.34 14.57
CA ALA A 131 -9.53 18.28 13.72
C ALA A 131 -9.67 16.90 13.03
N VAL A 132 -8.56 16.33 12.56
CA VAL A 132 -8.51 14.95 12.03
C VAL A 132 -8.98 13.96 13.10
N LEU A 133 -8.40 13.99 14.29
CA LEU A 133 -8.76 13.05 15.36
C LEU A 133 -10.15 13.29 15.95
N GLU A 134 -10.76 14.47 15.75
CA GLU A 134 -12.13 14.78 16.15
C GLU A 134 -13.16 14.24 15.14
N ARG A 135 -12.81 14.17 13.86
CA ARG A 135 -13.74 13.82 12.77
C ARG A 135 -13.55 12.43 12.19
N LEU A 136 -12.36 11.84 12.36
CA LEU A 136 -12.05 10.52 11.81
C LEU A 136 -11.81 9.49 12.93
N THR A 137 -12.08 8.25 12.58
CA THR A 137 -11.56 7.05 13.26
C THR A 137 -10.61 6.38 12.28
N ILE A 138 -9.31 6.33 12.61
CA ILE A 138 -8.29 5.85 11.66
C ILE A 138 -7.61 4.63 12.24
N TRP A 139 -7.73 3.50 11.55
CA TRP A 139 -7.04 2.26 11.91
C TRP A 139 -6.01 1.89 10.86
N PHE A 140 -4.91 1.30 11.32
CA PHE A 140 -3.79 0.92 10.48
C PHE A 140 -3.42 -0.54 10.70
N ILE A 141 -3.29 -1.29 9.60
CA ILE A 141 -2.59 -2.58 9.56
C ILE A 141 -1.21 -2.28 8.95
N PRO A 142 -0.16 -2.07 9.78
CA PRO A 142 1.12 -1.57 9.28
C PRO A 142 1.92 -2.60 8.49
N ARG A 143 1.61 -3.89 8.62
CA ARG A 143 2.25 -4.96 7.85
C ARG A 143 1.34 -6.16 7.91
N LEU A 144 0.68 -6.46 6.79
CA LEU A 144 -0.21 -7.61 6.73
C LEU A 144 0.59 -8.92 6.52
N ASN A 145 1.50 -8.94 5.54
CA ASN A 145 2.31 -10.11 5.23
C ASN A 145 3.62 -10.10 6.01
N MET A 146 3.55 -10.46 7.28
CA MET A 146 4.71 -10.58 8.16
C MET A 146 5.70 -11.64 7.65
N ASP A 147 5.22 -12.78 7.15
CA ASP A 147 6.06 -13.89 6.72
C ASP A 147 6.93 -13.52 5.50
N GLY A 148 6.31 -12.94 4.48
CA GLY A 148 7.01 -12.48 3.29
C GLY A 148 7.98 -11.33 3.59
N ALA A 149 7.68 -10.51 4.61
CA ALA A 149 8.49 -9.36 5.01
C ALA A 149 9.77 -9.72 5.79
N ASP A 150 9.84 -10.91 6.40
CA ASP A 150 11.05 -11.44 7.05
C ASP A 150 11.47 -12.80 6.46
N PHE A 151 11.09 -13.06 5.20
CA PHE A 151 11.49 -14.29 4.53
C PHE A 151 13.01 -14.36 4.35
N ARG A 152 13.61 -15.48 4.73
CA ARG A 152 15.05 -15.72 4.63
C ARG A 152 15.34 -16.89 3.71
N ASP A 153 16.39 -16.76 2.91
CA ASP A 153 16.87 -17.87 2.08
C ASP A 153 17.58 -18.94 2.92
N ALA A 154 18.05 -20.00 2.26
CA ALA A 154 18.75 -21.11 2.91
C ALA A 154 20.05 -20.71 3.64
N THR A 155 20.61 -19.53 3.34
CA THR A 155 21.80 -18.98 4.00
C THR A 155 21.46 -18.08 5.19
N GLY A 156 20.17 -17.83 5.43
CA GLY A 156 19.68 -16.92 6.47
C GLY A 156 19.60 -15.45 6.02
N HIS A 157 19.90 -15.15 4.76
CA HIS A 157 19.81 -13.80 4.21
C HIS A 157 18.35 -13.38 4.03
N LEU A 158 18.04 -12.13 4.37
CA LEU A 158 16.71 -11.56 4.23
C LEU A 158 16.38 -11.30 2.75
N VAL A 159 15.56 -12.18 2.18
CA VAL A 159 15.08 -12.12 0.79
C VAL A 159 13.55 -11.96 0.81
N GLN A 160 13.11 -10.77 1.22
CA GLN A 160 11.69 -10.44 1.27
C GLN A 160 10.99 -10.81 -0.04
N ARG A 161 9.77 -11.34 0.07
CA ARG A 161 9.04 -11.87 -1.08
C ARG A 161 7.58 -11.46 -1.06
N ARG A 162 6.93 -11.60 -2.21
CA ARG A 162 5.51 -11.25 -2.41
C ARG A 162 4.57 -12.12 -1.58
N GLN A 163 4.80 -13.44 -1.56
CA GLN A 163 3.92 -14.41 -0.93
C GLN A 163 4.16 -14.58 0.58
N ASN A 164 3.16 -15.08 1.33
CA ASN A 164 3.36 -15.57 2.71
C ASN A 164 4.12 -16.91 2.72
N THR A 165 4.20 -17.66 3.83
CA THR A 165 4.88 -18.97 3.90
C THR A 165 3.96 -20.18 4.11
N GLN A 166 2.65 -20.01 3.92
CA GLN A 166 1.67 -21.06 4.21
C GLN A 166 1.72 -22.21 3.18
N LEU A 167 1.54 -23.44 3.66
CA LEU A 167 1.33 -24.64 2.85
C LEU A 167 -0.16 -24.81 2.49
N TRP A 168 -0.44 -25.51 1.39
CA TRP A 168 -1.80 -25.95 1.12
C TRP A 168 -2.17 -27.16 1.97
N THR A 169 -3.23 -26.98 2.77
CA THR A 169 -3.73 -27.93 3.76
C THR A 169 -5.22 -28.17 3.53
N PRO A 170 -5.63 -28.80 2.42
CA PRO A 170 -7.05 -28.94 2.07
C PRO A 170 -7.88 -29.63 3.15
N GLN A 171 -7.27 -30.53 3.93
CA GLN A 171 -7.91 -31.24 5.03
C GLN A 171 -8.33 -30.30 6.18
N GLU A 172 -7.66 -29.15 6.38
CA GLU A 172 -8.09 -28.14 7.36
C GLU A 172 -9.44 -27.51 6.98
N TRP A 173 -9.79 -27.59 5.70
CA TRP A 173 -11.07 -27.14 5.14
C TRP A 173 -12.08 -28.28 4.98
N GLY A 174 -11.76 -29.48 5.48
CA GLY A 174 -12.56 -30.69 5.29
C GLY A 174 -12.51 -31.26 3.87
N LEU A 175 -11.67 -30.72 2.99
CA LEU A 175 -11.56 -31.17 1.61
C LEU A 175 -10.69 -32.43 1.50
N ALA A 176 -10.83 -33.15 0.38
CA ALA A 176 -9.99 -34.31 0.09
C ALA A 176 -8.50 -33.91 0.03
N ALA A 177 -7.61 -34.80 0.47
CA ALA A 177 -6.16 -34.58 0.45
C ALA A 177 -5.60 -34.26 -0.95
N ALA A 178 -6.29 -34.72 -2.00
CA ALA A 178 -5.93 -34.48 -3.40
C ALA A 178 -6.56 -33.21 -3.99
N ALA A 179 -7.31 -32.43 -3.20
CA ALA A 179 -7.92 -31.20 -3.69
C ALA A 179 -6.83 -30.22 -4.17
N SER A 180 -7.06 -29.64 -5.34
CA SER A 180 -6.11 -28.72 -5.96
C SER A 180 -5.93 -27.48 -5.09
N PRO A 181 -4.71 -26.94 -4.96
CA PRO A 181 -4.52 -25.65 -4.32
C PRO A 181 -5.17 -24.54 -5.13
N PRO A 182 -5.57 -23.43 -4.49
CA PRO A 182 -5.95 -22.22 -5.21
C PRO A 182 -4.86 -21.74 -6.16
N TRP A 183 -5.25 -21.10 -7.26
CA TRP A 183 -4.33 -20.66 -8.33
C TRP A 183 -3.28 -19.67 -7.84
N TYR A 184 -3.62 -18.87 -6.83
CA TYR A 184 -2.75 -17.88 -6.19
C TYR A 184 -1.79 -18.49 -5.16
N LEU A 185 -1.77 -19.81 -5.02
CA LEU A 185 -0.59 -20.55 -4.58
C LEU A 185 0.24 -20.91 -5.83
N PRO A 186 1.28 -20.14 -6.18
CA PRO A 186 1.94 -20.30 -7.47
C PRO A 186 2.55 -21.70 -7.62
N ARG A 187 2.33 -22.34 -8.78
CA ARG A 187 2.89 -23.67 -9.07
C ARG A 187 4.42 -23.73 -8.92
N SER A 188 5.11 -22.62 -9.16
CA SER A 188 6.57 -22.51 -8.96
C SER A 188 7.01 -22.66 -7.50
N LEU A 189 6.11 -22.43 -6.54
CA LEU A 189 6.35 -22.59 -5.11
C LEU A 189 5.87 -23.95 -4.57
N LEU A 190 5.31 -24.80 -5.43
CA LEU A 190 4.95 -26.19 -5.11
C LEU A 190 6.06 -27.19 -5.47
N GLN A 191 7.14 -26.71 -6.09
CA GLN A 191 8.26 -27.56 -6.50
C GLN A 191 9.08 -28.02 -5.27
N PRO A 192 9.67 -29.23 -5.30
CA PRO A 192 10.53 -29.72 -4.23
C PRO A 192 11.64 -28.72 -3.86
N GLY A 193 11.86 -28.51 -2.57
CA GLY A 193 12.88 -27.59 -2.04
C GLY A 193 12.49 -26.10 -2.08
N ARG A 194 11.29 -25.74 -2.54
CA ARG A 194 10.76 -24.38 -2.46
C ARG A 194 9.87 -24.21 -1.24
N VAL A 195 9.94 -23.04 -0.60
CA VAL A 195 9.00 -22.68 0.47
C VAL A 195 7.71 -22.19 -0.17
N SER A 196 6.61 -22.90 0.10
CA SER A 196 5.26 -22.56 -0.37
C SER A 196 4.80 -21.19 0.10
N GLY A 197 3.73 -20.67 -0.48
CA GLY A 197 3.20 -19.35 -0.11
C GLY A 197 2.18 -18.80 -1.08
N TYR A 198 1.15 -18.18 -0.53
CA TYR A 198 0.04 -17.58 -1.28
C TYR A 198 0.32 -16.13 -1.61
N ASP A 199 -0.12 -15.68 -2.79
CA ASP A 199 -0.36 -14.27 -3.02
C ASP A 199 -1.63 -13.85 -2.26
N ILE A 200 -1.43 -13.23 -1.09
CA ILE A 200 -2.54 -12.85 -0.19
C ILE A 200 -3.51 -11.90 -0.90
N ASN A 201 -3.05 -11.05 -1.82
CA ASN A 201 -3.92 -10.10 -2.54
C ASN A 201 -4.75 -10.75 -3.67
N ARG A 202 -4.84 -12.08 -3.67
CA ARG A 202 -5.76 -12.87 -4.51
C ARG A 202 -6.64 -13.80 -3.70
N ASP A 203 -6.55 -13.72 -2.38
CA ASP A 203 -7.24 -14.60 -1.45
C ASP A 203 -8.45 -13.94 -0.78
N PHE A 204 -8.90 -12.78 -1.28
CA PHE A 204 -10.07 -12.09 -0.75
C PHE A 204 -11.32 -12.48 -1.52
N HIS A 205 -12.47 -12.42 -0.86
CA HIS A 205 -13.77 -12.73 -1.45
C HIS A 205 -14.78 -11.61 -1.12
N PRO A 206 -15.64 -11.15 -2.06
CA PRO A 206 -16.65 -10.13 -1.79
C PRO A 206 -17.65 -10.52 -0.69
N ASP A 207 -18.06 -11.79 -0.61
CA ASP A 207 -18.61 -12.34 0.65
C ASP A 207 -17.49 -12.51 1.68
N LEU A 208 -17.36 -11.52 2.57
CA LEU A 208 -16.35 -11.47 3.63
C LEU A 208 -16.50 -12.63 4.67
N THR A 209 -17.61 -13.35 4.64
CA THR A 209 -17.88 -14.50 5.52
C THR A 209 -17.55 -15.84 4.86
N PHE A 210 -17.21 -15.85 3.57
CA PHE A 210 -16.92 -17.07 2.81
C PHE A 210 -15.85 -17.94 3.47
N ARG A 211 -16.09 -19.24 3.57
CA ARG A 211 -15.12 -20.25 4.02
C ARG A 211 -15.27 -21.50 3.15
N LEU A 212 -14.15 -22.02 2.64
CA LEU A 212 -14.13 -23.29 1.93
C LEU A 212 -14.68 -24.42 2.80
N LYS A 213 -15.48 -25.30 2.21
CA LYS A 213 -16.05 -26.48 2.86
C LYS A 213 -16.22 -27.64 1.85
N PRO A 214 -16.48 -28.87 2.31
CA PRO A 214 -16.80 -29.99 1.42
C PRO A 214 -17.94 -29.64 0.45
N GLY A 215 -17.76 -29.91 -0.84
CA GLY A 215 -18.66 -29.51 -1.92
C GLY A 215 -18.16 -28.32 -2.75
N ASP A 216 -17.22 -27.52 -2.22
CA ASP A 216 -16.64 -26.38 -2.92
C ASP A 216 -15.46 -26.75 -3.84
N GLU A 217 -15.13 -28.04 -3.99
CA GLU A 217 -13.95 -28.50 -4.75
C GLU A 217 -13.96 -28.00 -6.20
N ALA A 218 -15.14 -27.82 -6.78
CA ALA A 218 -15.33 -27.31 -8.13
C ALA A 218 -14.93 -25.83 -8.30
N LEU A 219 -14.80 -25.07 -7.21
CA LEU A 219 -14.33 -23.69 -7.22
C LEU A 219 -12.80 -23.62 -7.40
N LEU A 220 -12.08 -24.70 -7.07
CA LEU A 220 -10.62 -24.76 -7.13
C LEU A 220 -10.14 -25.22 -8.51
N PRO A 221 -9.01 -24.69 -9.02
CA PRO A 221 -8.11 -23.74 -8.36
C PRO A 221 -8.59 -22.27 -8.42
N GLY A 222 -9.66 -21.96 -9.16
CA GLY A 222 -10.09 -20.60 -9.46
C GLY A 222 -9.21 -19.93 -10.53
N ALA A 223 -9.45 -18.63 -10.77
CA ALA A 223 -8.72 -17.81 -11.74
C ALA A 223 -8.57 -16.36 -11.21
N SER A 224 -7.76 -15.53 -11.87
CA SER A 224 -7.41 -14.20 -11.34
C SER A 224 -8.56 -13.20 -11.31
N GLU A 225 -9.50 -13.35 -12.22
CA GLU A 225 -10.72 -12.59 -12.35
C GLU A 225 -11.83 -13.05 -11.38
N LEU A 226 -11.63 -14.19 -10.71
CA LEU A 226 -12.58 -14.73 -9.74
C LEU A 226 -12.18 -14.37 -8.31
N PRO A 227 -13.16 -14.31 -7.38
CA PRO A 227 -12.89 -14.22 -5.96
C PRO A 227 -11.92 -15.29 -5.44
N GLY A 228 -11.12 -14.91 -4.45
CA GLY A 228 -10.29 -15.80 -3.65
C GLY A 228 -11.10 -16.57 -2.60
N PHE A 229 -10.43 -17.25 -1.66
CA PHE A 229 -11.12 -18.23 -0.80
C PHE A 229 -10.91 -18.00 0.70
N PHE A 230 -10.25 -16.92 1.10
CA PHE A 230 -9.84 -16.64 2.48
C PHE A 230 -9.07 -17.81 3.12
N VAL A 231 -8.17 -18.44 2.36
CA VAL A 231 -7.33 -19.56 2.80
C VAL A 231 -6.22 -19.12 3.76
N THR A 232 -5.76 -17.87 3.64
CA THR A 232 -4.69 -17.30 4.44
C THR A 232 -5.21 -16.67 5.72
N PRO A 233 -4.53 -16.86 6.87
CA PRO A 233 -4.89 -16.16 8.10
C PRO A 233 -4.70 -14.65 7.96
N GLU A 234 -3.80 -14.18 7.09
CA GLU A 234 -3.62 -12.77 6.77
C GLU A 234 -4.88 -12.16 6.13
N ALA A 235 -5.39 -12.75 5.04
CA ALA A 235 -6.60 -12.23 4.39
C ALA A 235 -7.81 -12.26 5.35
N ARG A 236 -7.96 -13.33 6.13
CA ARG A 236 -9.00 -13.41 7.18
C ARG A 236 -8.83 -12.35 8.27
N THR A 237 -7.61 -12.05 8.69
CA THR A 237 -7.32 -11.00 9.67
C THR A 237 -7.70 -9.63 9.13
N SER A 238 -7.29 -9.32 7.90
CA SER A 238 -7.67 -8.06 7.24
C SER A 238 -9.19 -7.93 7.12
N ALA A 239 -9.87 -8.98 6.65
CA ALA A 239 -11.32 -8.99 6.50
C ALA A 239 -12.05 -8.82 7.84
N ALA A 240 -11.57 -9.46 8.91
CA ALA A 240 -12.13 -9.29 10.25
C ALA A 240 -11.96 -7.85 10.77
N VAL A 241 -10.80 -7.22 10.52
CA VAL A 241 -10.58 -5.80 10.86
C VAL A 241 -11.52 -4.90 10.06
N PHE A 242 -11.68 -5.16 8.76
CA PHE A 242 -12.61 -4.43 7.90
C PHE A 242 -14.05 -4.56 8.40
N GLN A 243 -14.52 -5.78 8.68
CA GLN A 243 -15.88 -6.04 9.20
C GLN A 243 -16.12 -5.37 10.55
N ARG A 244 -15.09 -5.28 11.40
CA ARG A 244 -15.18 -4.63 12.71
C ARG A 244 -15.25 -3.10 12.60
N LEU A 245 -14.47 -2.51 11.68
CA LEU A 245 -14.40 -1.06 11.51
C LEU A 245 -15.53 -0.52 10.62
N ARG A 246 -15.91 -1.26 9.57
CA ARG A 246 -16.76 -0.84 8.44
C ARG A 246 -16.29 0.51 7.86
N PRO A 247 -15.06 0.57 7.33
CA PRO A 247 -14.47 1.82 6.87
C PRO A 247 -15.22 2.39 5.67
N ALA A 248 -15.38 3.71 5.64
CA ALA A 248 -15.85 4.43 4.45
C ALA A 248 -14.73 4.59 3.42
N VAL A 249 -13.47 4.53 3.84
CA VAL A 249 -12.29 4.61 2.97
C VAL A 249 -11.28 3.53 3.33
N PHE A 250 -10.80 2.83 2.32
CA PHE A 250 -9.72 1.86 2.42
C PHE A 250 -8.54 2.28 1.53
N ILE A 251 -7.36 2.37 2.13
CA ILE A 251 -6.11 2.66 1.41
C ILE A 251 -5.19 1.44 1.54
N ASP A 252 -4.70 0.92 0.42
CA ASP A 252 -3.68 -0.13 0.40
C ASP A 252 -2.39 0.37 -0.25
N HIS A 253 -1.25 0.12 0.40
CA HIS A 253 0.06 0.55 -0.10
C HIS A 253 0.89 -0.62 -0.59
N HIS A 254 1.35 -0.48 -1.82
CA HIS A 254 2.02 -1.48 -2.63
C HIS A 254 3.26 -0.90 -3.30
N HIS A 255 4.07 -1.78 -3.87
CA HIS A 255 5.07 -1.40 -4.85
C HIS A 255 4.85 -2.06 -6.21
N ARG A 256 5.27 -1.32 -7.24
CA ARG A 256 5.39 -1.83 -8.60
C ARG A 256 6.82 -1.76 -9.09
N GLY A 257 7.11 -2.44 -10.19
CA GLY A 257 8.33 -2.25 -10.97
C GLY A 257 8.48 -0.82 -11.49
N SER A 258 9.41 -0.61 -12.41
CA SER A 258 9.64 0.70 -13.01
C SER A 258 8.81 0.86 -14.28
N ASN A 259 8.15 2.00 -14.43
CA ASN A 259 7.46 2.40 -15.66
C ASN A 259 7.94 3.80 -16.06
N VAL A 260 7.84 4.14 -17.35
CA VAL A 260 7.84 5.53 -17.80
C VAL A 260 6.41 6.05 -17.89
N GLU A 261 6.24 7.36 -17.96
CA GLU A 261 4.92 8.00 -18.03
C GLU A 261 4.15 7.62 -19.31
N SER A 262 4.85 7.56 -20.46
CA SER A 262 4.26 7.10 -21.73
C SER A 262 5.32 6.61 -22.72
N GLU A 263 4.88 6.10 -23.88
CA GLU A 263 5.79 5.73 -24.99
C GLU A 263 6.65 6.90 -25.49
N THR A 264 6.17 8.14 -25.35
CA THR A 264 6.86 9.34 -25.84
C THR A 264 7.43 10.22 -24.73
N ASP A 265 7.08 9.97 -23.47
CA ASP A 265 7.61 10.66 -22.29
C ASP A 265 8.34 9.67 -21.39
N ASN A 266 9.67 9.80 -21.35
CA ASN A 266 10.53 8.93 -20.55
C ASN A 266 10.63 9.35 -19.07
N THR A 267 9.77 10.25 -18.60
CA THR A 267 9.68 10.57 -17.17
C THR A 267 9.35 9.31 -16.39
N LEU A 268 10.13 9.06 -15.34
CA LEU A 268 9.95 7.87 -14.51
C LEU A 268 8.67 7.99 -13.70
N THR A 269 7.81 6.97 -13.80
CA THR A 269 6.62 6.87 -12.95
C THR A 269 7.06 6.51 -11.53
N THR A 270 6.73 7.37 -10.56
CA THR A 270 7.05 7.20 -9.15
C THR A 270 5.86 6.71 -8.32
N LEU A 271 4.64 6.91 -8.82
CA LEU A 271 3.40 6.42 -8.23
C LEU A 271 2.43 6.00 -9.33
N GLN A 272 1.75 4.89 -9.10
CA GLN A 272 0.51 4.61 -9.78
C GLN A 272 -0.64 4.54 -8.80
N VAL A 273 -1.81 5.00 -9.25
CA VAL A 273 -3.01 5.10 -8.43
C VAL A 273 -4.14 4.30 -9.06
N ILE A 274 -5.00 3.72 -8.24
CA ILE A 274 -6.22 3.03 -8.70
C ILE A 274 -7.42 3.46 -7.87
N GLY A 275 -8.51 3.78 -8.56
CA GLY A 275 -9.81 4.09 -7.98
C GLY A 275 -10.93 3.15 -8.45
N LEU A 276 -10.64 2.22 -9.37
CA LEU A 276 -11.57 1.20 -9.85
C LEU A 276 -10.81 -0.09 -10.12
N VAL A 277 -11.16 -1.15 -9.41
CA VAL A 277 -10.54 -2.49 -9.55
C VAL A 277 -11.52 -3.56 -9.99
N THR A 278 -12.82 -3.24 -9.99
CA THR A 278 -13.92 -4.13 -10.37
C THR A 278 -15.15 -3.26 -10.64
N GLU A 279 -15.96 -3.61 -11.64
CA GLU A 279 -17.29 -3.01 -11.83
C GLU A 279 -18.38 -3.68 -10.96
N GLY A 280 -18.02 -4.77 -10.28
CA GLY A 280 -18.92 -5.61 -9.51
C GLY A 280 -19.74 -6.56 -10.39
N THR A 281 -20.58 -7.34 -9.73
CA THR A 281 -21.52 -8.27 -10.37
C THR A 281 -22.94 -8.00 -9.85
N PRO A 282 -24.00 -8.57 -10.43
CA PRO A 282 -25.34 -8.46 -9.85
C PRO A 282 -25.43 -8.98 -8.40
N GLU A 283 -24.59 -9.95 -8.03
CA GLU A 283 -24.51 -10.49 -6.67
C GLU A 283 -23.77 -9.54 -5.72
N PHE A 284 -22.69 -8.92 -6.21
CA PHE A 284 -21.87 -7.95 -5.47
C PHE A 284 -21.75 -6.66 -6.29
N PRO A 285 -22.78 -5.80 -6.30
CA PRO A 285 -22.77 -4.59 -7.11
C PRO A 285 -21.85 -3.54 -6.49
N LEU A 286 -21.12 -2.82 -7.33
CA LEU A 286 -20.39 -1.63 -6.89
C LEU A 286 -21.35 -0.45 -6.75
N ASP A 287 -21.43 0.13 -5.55
CA ASP A 287 -22.18 1.36 -5.32
C ASP A 287 -21.52 2.54 -6.07
N PRO A 288 -22.25 3.26 -6.95
CA PRO A 288 -21.73 4.44 -7.63
C PRO A 288 -21.13 5.49 -6.70
N ALA A 289 -21.68 5.68 -5.48
CA ALA A 289 -21.13 6.62 -4.52
C ALA A 289 -19.75 6.19 -3.99
N VAL A 290 -19.53 4.88 -3.84
CA VAL A 290 -18.23 4.29 -3.45
C VAL A 290 -17.21 4.49 -4.57
N ARG A 291 -17.61 4.24 -5.82
CA ARG A 291 -16.77 4.51 -6.99
C ARG A 291 -16.38 5.99 -7.06
N ASP A 292 -17.35 6.88 -6.94
CA ASP A 292 -17.11 8.32 -7.05
C ASP A 292 -16.20 8.82 -5.92
N LEU A 293 -16.36 8.31 -4.69
CA LEU A 293 -15.43 8.60 -3.58
C LEU A 293 -14.00 8.11 -3.89
N SER A 294 -13.86 6.90 -4.45
CA SER A 294 -12.57 6.35 -4.88
C SER A 294 -11.89 7.28 -5.89
N PHE A 295 -12.64 7.76 -6.88
CA PHE A 295 -12.15 8.70 -7.89
C PHE A 295 -11.72 10.03 -7.28
N ARG A 296 -12.51 10.60 -6.37
CA ARG A 296 -12.16 11.84 -5.67
C ARG A 296 -10.85 11.72 -4.90
N ILE A 297 -10.64 10.62 -4.19
CA ILE A 297 -9.41 10.39 -3.41
C ILE A 297 -8.19 10.31 -4.35
N ASN A 298 -8.31 9.58 -5.45
CA ASN A 298 -7.25 9.44 -6.45
C ASN A 298 -6.89 10.78 -7.10
N VAL A 299 -7.90 11.56 -7.52
CA VAL A 299 -7.71 12.91 -8.11
C VAL A 299 -7.09 13.87 -7.10
N LEU A 300 -7.53 13.85 -5.85
CA LEU A 300 -6.95 14.69 -4.80
C LEU A 300 -5.46 14.44 -4.63
N VAL A 301 -5.03 13.17 -4.59
CA VAL A 301 -3.63 12.80 -4.44
C VAL A 301 -2.82 13.25 -5.64
N TRP A 302 -3.36 13.04 -6.85
CA TRP A 302 -2.73 13.48 -8.10
C TRP A 302 -2.53 15.00 -8.14
N ASP A 303 -3.57 15.78 -7.85
CA ASP A 303 -3.50 17.25 -7.80
C ASP A 303 -2.53 17.74 -6.72
N THR A 304 -2.59 17.13 -5.53
CA THR A 304 -1.73 17.49 -4.41
C THR A 304 -0.26 17.33 -4.78
N LEU A 305 0.12 16.16 -5.31
CA LEU A 305 1.51 15.87 -5.63
C LEU A 305 2.02 16.71 -6.81
N ARG A 306 1.19 16.96 -7.82
CA ARG A 306 1.53 17.86 -8.94
C ARG A 306 1.63 19.33 -8.53
N SER A 307 0.90 19.76 -7.50
CA SER A 307 0.97 21.14 -7.00
C SER A 307 2.33 21.50 -6.38
N LEU A 308 3.17 20.51 -6.10
CA LEU A 308 4.51 20.68 -5.54
C LEU A 308 5.56 21.13 -6.59
N GLY A 309 5.14 21.45 -7.81
CA GLY A 309 5.98 22.05 -8.86
C GLY A 309 6.90 21.04 -9.56
N GLN A 310 8.12 21.47 -9.95
CA GLN A 310 9.17 20.60 -10.50
C GLN A 310 9.76 19.69 -9.40
N SER A 311 8.91 18.82 -8.88
CA SER A 311 9.22 17.84 -7.86
C SER A 311 9.45 16.48 -8.50
N PRO A 312 10.31 15.61 -7.93
CA PRO A 312 10.40 14.21 -8.34
C PRO A 312 9.09 13.41 -8.19
N PHE A 313 8.04 14.02 -7.64
CA PHE A 313 6.70 13.41 -7.46
C PHE A 313 5.78 13.55 -8.68
N GLY A 314 6.28 14.01 -9.83
CA GLY A 314 5.45 14.36 -11.00
C GLY A 314 4.94 13.18 -11.82
N GLY A 315 5.71 12.09 -11.91
CA GLY A 315 5.37 10.91 -12.73
C GLY A 315 4.30 10.06 -12.07
N ILE A 316 3.06 10.52 -12.09
CA ILE A 316 1.90 9.83 -11.51
C ILE A 316 0.98 9.40 -12.63
N THR A 317 0.78 8.08 -12.73
CA THR A 317 -0.13 7.50 -13.73
C THR A 317 -1.22 6.69 -13.07
N ARG A 318 -2.30 6.44 -13.82
CA ARG A 318 -3.35 5.50 -13.45
C ARG A 318 -2.85 4.09 -13.70
N TYR A 319 -3.07 3.19 -12.75
CA TYR A 319 -2.79 1.77 -12.95
C TYR A 319 -3.62 1.22 -14.14
N PRO A 320 -3.14 0.20 -14.88
CA PRO A 320 -3.93 -0.42 -15.94
C PRO A 320 -5.32 -0.82 -15.47
N ASP A 321 -6.29 -0.75 -16.38
CA ASP A 321 -7.65 -1.19 -16.08
C ASP A 321 -7.65 -2.70 -15.80
N VAL A 322 -8.37 -3.12 -14.76
CA VAL A 322 -8.40 -4.49 -14.24
C VAL A 322 -9.81 -4.84 -13.73
N GLU A 323 -10.13 -6.14 -13.71
CA GLU A 323 -11.36 -6.68 -13.13
C GLU A 323 -10.96 -7.77 -12.12
N LEU A 324 -10.83 -7.38 -10.85
CA LEU A 324 -10.22 -8.16 -9.76
C LEU A 324 -11.05 -8.06 -8.47
N PRO A 325 -12.28 -8.62 -8.43
CA PRO A 325 -13.14 -8.60 -7.25
C PRO A 325 -12.51 -9.34 -6.05
N GLY A 326 -11.60 -10.29 -6.30
CA GLY A 326 -10.90 -11.09 -5.29
C GLY A 326 -9.63 -10.47 -4.67
N THR A 327 -9.39 -9.18 -4.91
CA THR A 327 -8.33 -8.40 -4.21
C THR A 327 -8.89 -7.76 -2.94
N ALA A 328 -8.01 -7.32 -2.02
CA ALA A 328 -8.45 -6.57 -0.84
C ALA A 328 -9.26 -5.31 -1.24
N LEU A 329 -8.73 -4.53 -2.19
CA LEU A 329 -9.41 -3.35 -2.74
C LEU A 329 -10.77 -3.73 -3.36
N GLY A 330 -10.81 -4.80 -4.17
CA GLY A 330 -12.04 -5.20 -4.86
C GLY A 330 -13.12 -5.64 -3.89
N SER A 331 -12.79 -6.57 -3.00
CA SER A 331 -13.73 -7.08 -2.00
C SER A 331 -14.21 -5.96 -1.07
N TYR A 332 -13.35 -5.01 -0.70
CA TYR A 332 -13.74 -3.90 0.18
C TYR A 332 -14.52 -2.77 -0.53
N ALA A 333 -14.24 -2.50 -1.81
CA ALA A 333 -15.07 -1.61 -2.61
C ALA A 333 -16.50 -2.15 -2.75
N LEU A 334 -16.63 -3.45 -3.01
CA LEU A 334 -17.93 -4.14 -3.07
C LEU A 334 -18.62 -4.25 -1.70
N ASN A 335 -17.93 -3.90 -0.62
CA ASN A 335 -18.47 -3.82 0.74
C ASN A 335 -18.52 -2.37 1.28
N GLY A 336 -18.57 -1.37 0.40
CA GLY A 336 -18.93 0.00 0.76
C GLY A 336 -17.77 0.96 1.04
N ALA A 337 -16.52 0.55 0.82
CA ALA A 337 -15.36 1.41 1.07
C ALA A 337 -14.85 2.07 -0.21
N GLY A 338 -14.74 3.40 -0.23
CA GLY A 338 -13.99 4.10 -1.28
C GLY A 338 -12.52 3.69 -1.22
N ILE A 339 -11.91 3.38 -2.35
CA ILE A 339 -10.58 2.78 -2.42
C ILE A 339 -9.51 3.71 -2.99
N MET A 340 -8.28 3.50 -2.52
CA MET A 340 -7.07 4.08 -3.08
C MET A 340 -5.93 3.09 -2.97
N LEU A 341 -5.28 2.79 -4.10
CA LEU A 341 -4.02 2.07 -4.13
C LEU A 341 -2.86 3.03 -4.32
N TYR A 342 -1.80 2.84 -3.54
CA TYR A 342 -0.50 3.44 -3.81
C TYR A 342 0.43 2.39 -4.38
N GLU A 343 0.65 2.37 -5.69
CA GLU A 343 1.67 1.54 -6.35
C GLU A 343 2.96 2.34 -6.49
N THR A 344 3.78 2.32 -5.44
CA THR A 344 5.02 3.09 -5.38
C THR A 344 6.13 2.38 -6.15
N ARG A 345 6.98 3.12 -6.88
CA ARG A 345 8.09 2.50 -7.60
C ARG A 345 9.01 1.70 -6.65
N SER A 346 9.40 0.49 -7.05
CA SER A 346 10.44 -0.31 -6.41
C SER A 346 11.82 0.29 -6.71
N VAL A 347 12.59 0.64 -5.68
CA VAL A 347 13.87 1.34 -5.84
C VAL A 347 14.96 0.83 -4.91
N ALA A 348 16.20 1.05 -5.33
CA ALA A 348 17.36 0.94 -4.46
C ALA A 348 17.34 2.02 -3.36
N GLN A 349 18.17 1.83 -2.32
CA GLN A 349 18.21 2.62 -1.09
C GLN A 349 18.15 4.15 -1.26
N LYS A 350 18.78 4.68 -2.32
CA LYS A 350 18.96 6.13 -2.55
C LYS A 350 17.66 6.92 -2.80
N SER A 351 16.57 6.27 -3.19
CA SER A 351 15.28 6.94 -3.49
C SER A 351 14.18 6.69 -2.46
N MET A 352 14.44 5.87 -1.43
CA MET A 352 13.40 5.46 -0.47
C MET A 352 12.80 6.65 0.29
N GLY A 353 13.64 7.57 0.78
CA GLY A 353 13.16 8.74 1.53
C GLY A 353 12.25 9.66 0.71
N MET A 354 12.53 9.79 -0.60
CA MET A 354 11.69 10.56 -1.52
C MET A 354 10.31 9.90 -1.68
N LEU A 355 10.27 8.59 -1.92
CA LEU A 355 9.01 7.85 -2.12
C LEU A 355 8.17 7.73 -0.83
N ILE A 356 8.83 7.61 0.32
CA ILE A 356 8.16 7.71 1.63
C ILE A 356 7.52 9.09 1.77
N LYS A 357 8.25 10.17 1.46
CA LYS A 357 7.72 11.54 1.52
C LYS A 357 6.56 11.75 0.54
N GLN A 358 6.62 11.18 -0.66
CA GLN A 358 5.54 11.23 -1.65
C GLN A 358 4.26 10.61 -1.08
N SER A 359 4.35 9.36 -0.59
CA SER A 359 3.21 8.63 -0.03
C SER A 359 2.67 9.33 1.24
N LEU A 360 3.56 9.81 2.10
CA LEU A 360 3.20 10.58 3.30
C LEU A 360 2.42 11.85 2.96
N THR A 361 2.84 12.57 1.92
CA THR A 361 2.17 13.79 1.46
C THR A 361 0.79 13.48 0.90
N GLY A 362 0.68 12.45 0.04
CA GLY A 362 -0.60 12.03 -0.52
C GLY A 362 -1.59 11.56 0.56
N MET A 363 -1.18 10.62 1.42
CA MET A 363 -2.04 10.08 2.48
C MET A 363 -2.43 11.16 3.50
N GLY A 364 -1.50 12.07 3.85
CA GLY A 364 -1.78 13.21 4.71
C GLY A 364 -2.86 14.12 4.12
N ALA A 365 -2.76 14.45 2.83
CA ALA A 365 -3.77 15.25 2.14
C ALA A 365 -5.14 14.56 2.09
N THR A 366 -5.19 13.26 1.84
CA THR A 366 -6.43 12.48 1.91
C THR A 366 -7.06 12.55 3.31
N ILE A 367 -6.28 12.30 4.36
CA ILE A 367 -6.76 12.35 5.76
C ILE A 367 -7.28 13.75 6.11
N GLU A 368 -6.56 14.80 5.74
CA GLU A 368 -6.98 16.19 5.99
C GLU A 368 -8.24 16.56 5.21
N ALA A 369 -8.36 16.14 3.94
CA ALA A 369 -9.52 16.43 3.12
C ALA A 369 -10.78 15.69 3.57
N LEU A 370 -10.63 14.42 3.99
CA LEU A 370 -11.72 13.65 4.59
C LEU A 370 -12.20 14.29 5.90
N ALA A 371 -11.27 14.67 6.77
CA ALA A 371 -11.62 15.39 8.00
C ALA A 371 -12.24 16.76 7.71
N GLY A 372 -11.71 17.49 6.74
CA GLY A 372 -12.16 18.84 6.38
C GLY A 372 -13.50 18.88 5.62
N GLY A 373 -13.90 17.77 4.99
CA GLY A 373 -15.02 17.71 4.04
C GLY A 373 -14.67 18.27 2.66
N SER A 374 -13.42 18.69 2.41
CA SER A 374 -13.01 19.24 1.10
C SER A 374 -12.91 18.16 0.01
N ILE A 375 -12.92 16.88 0.39
CA ILE A 375 -12.98 15.77 -0.57
C ILE A 375 -14.22 15.87 -1.48
N ASP A 376 -15.34 16.39 -0.97
CA ASP A 376 -16.61 16.49 -1.71
C ASP A 376 -16.58 17.54 -2.84
N ALA A 377 -15.61 18.46 -2.79
CA ALA A 377 -15.39 19.45 -3.82
C ALA A 377 -14.51 18.93 -4.98
N VAL A 378 -13.94 17.74 -4.84
CA VAL A 378 -13.13 17.12 -5.91
C VAL A 378 -14.06 16.56 -6.98
N ASP A 379 -13.81 16.88 -8.24
CA ASP A 379 -14.56 16.34 -9.37
C ASP A 379 -14.09 14.91 -9.68
N PRO A 380 -14.95 13.87 -9.50
CA PRO A 380 -14.57 12.49 -9.79
C PRO A 380 -14.35 12.22 -11.28
N ALA A 381 -14.92 13.02 -12.20
CA ALA A 381 -14.74 12.81 -13.64
C ALA A 381 -13.28 12.99 -14.07
N ARG A 382 -12.51 13.81 -13.33
CA ARG A 382 -11.09 14.05 -13.55
C ARG A 382 -10.20 12.84 -13.27
N TYR A 383 -10.75 11.75 -12.74
CA TYR A 383 -9.98 10.51 -12.57
C TYR A 383 -9.41 10.01 -13.91
N PHE A 384 -10.13 10.24 -15.01
CA PHE A 384 -9.68 9.89 -16.36
C PHE A 384 -8.71 10.91 -16.97
N ASP A 385 -8.46 12.04 -16.32
CA ASP A 385 -7.40 12.98 -16.69
C ASP A 385 -6.01 12.53 -16.19
N ILE A 386 -5.99 11.59 -15.23
CA ILE A 386 -4.74 10.97 -14.75
C ILE A 386 -4.17 10.14 -15.91
N PRO A 387 -2.93 10.40 -16.36
CA PRO A 387 -2.36 9.69 -17.52
C PRO A 387 -2.39 8.18 -17.31
N PRO A 388 -2.76 7.36 -18.31
CA PRO A 388 -2.72 5.91 -18.18
C PRO A 388 -1.28 5.41 -17.98
N ALA A 389 -1.12 4.21 -17.44
CA ALA A 389 0.18 3.59 -17.25
C ALA A 389 0.98 3.50 -18.57
N GLY A 390 2.17 4.08 -18.59
CA GLY A 390 3.14 3.87 -19.66
C GLY A 390 3.88 2.52 -19.56
N PRO A 391 4.75 2.21 -20.53
CA PRO A 391 5.42 0.92 -20.62
C PRO A 391 6.29 0.62 -19.40
N SER A 392 6.33 -0.66 -19.04
CA SER A 392 7.26 -1.18 -18.02
C SER A 392 8.68 -1.15 -18.58
N ILE A 393 9.63 -0.82 -17.72
CA ILE A 393 11.05 -0.73 -18.06
C ILE A 393 11.88 -1.61 -17.10
N GLY A 394 12.83 -2.34 -17.66
CA GLY A 394 13.83 -3.10 -16.92
C GLY A 394 15.02 -2.23 -16.50
N ASN A 395 15.93 -2.79 -15.70
CA ASN A 395 17.21 -2.13 -15.44
C ASN A 395 18.01 -2.09 -16.75
N PRO A 396 18.36 -0.91 -17.28
CA PRO A 396 19.07 -0.78 -18.56
C PRO A 396 20.50 -1.34 -18.53
N ARG A 397 20.95 -1.86 -17.38
CA ARG A 397 22.23 -2.55 -17.20
C ARG A 397 22.12 -4.07 -17.15
N ASP A 398 20.91 -4.64 -17.18
CA ASP A 398 20.74 -6.10 -17.20
C ASP A 398 20.99 -6.68 -18.61
N ASP A 399 21.04 -5.82 -19.64
CA ASP A 399 21.34 -6.17 -21.04
C ASP A 399 22.83 -5.94 -21.43
N LEU A 400 23.69 -5.60 -20.46
CA LEU A 400 25.15 -5.42 -20.58
C LEU A 400 25.88 -6.47 -19.74
#